data_AF-A0A538QLW6-F1
#
_entry.id   AF-A0A538QLW6-F1
#
_cell.length_a   1.000
_cell.length_b   1.000
_cell.length_c   1.000
_cell.angle_alpha   90.00
_cell.angle_beta   90.00
_cell.angle_gamma   90.00
#
_symmetry.space_group_name_H-M   'P 1'
#
loop_
_entity.id
_entity.type
_entity.pdbx_description
1 polymer ?
#
loop_
_entity_poly.entity_id
_entity_poly.type
_entity_poly.pdbx_seq_one_letter_code
_entity_poly.pdbx_strand_id
1 'polypeptide(L)'
;MTHEARAAFSDMAASTQDDWRMIGAEFVRFAQGLPDRVLAHLRLLDGDYGGFPVDRLTHSLQTATRAHADGRDEEYVVCALLHDI
;
A
#
# COMPACT_ATOMS: atom_id res chain seq x y z
N MET A 1 21.24 8.12 -19.23
CA MET A 1 20.61 7.58 -18.01
C MET A 1 21.21 8.33 -16.84
N THR A 2 20.46 9.21 -16.20
CA THR A 2 20.89 9.84 -14.95
C THR A 2 20.86 8.76 -13.88
N HIS A 3 22.03 8.40 -13.35
CA HIS A 3 22.13 7.44 -12.26
C HIS A 3 21.53 8.11 -11.03
N GLU A 4 20.35 7.69 -10.58
CA GLU A 4 19.78 8.18 -9.33
C GLU A 4 20.76 7.86 -8.19
N ALA A 5 21.00 8.86 -7.34
CA ALA A 5 21.91 8.74 -6.22
C ALA A 5 21.30 7.73 -5.22
N ARG A 6 22.05 6.67 -4.92
CA ARG A 6 21.64 5.62 -3.99
C ARG A 6 22.48 5.71 -2.74
N ALA A 7 21.87 5.40 -1.61
CA ALA A 7 22.63 5.16 -0.39
C ALA A 7 23.65 4.04 -0.60
N ALA A 8 24.84 4.20 -0.05
CA ALA A 8 25.96 3.28 -0.29
C ALA A 8 26.20 2.29 0.86
N PHE A 9 25.53 2.46 2.00
CA PHE A 9 25.71 1.59 3.15
C PHE A 9 25.21 0.17 2.88
N SER A 10 25.97 -0.83 3.35
CA SER A 10 25.55 -2.25 3.38
C SER A 10 24.98 -2.67 4.73
N ASP A 11 25.15 -1.84 5.75
CA ASP A 11 24.63 -2.00 7.12
C ASP A 11 24.01 -0.67 7.55
N MET A 12 22.80 -0.68 8.13
CA MET A 12 22.13 0.53 8.59
C MET A 12 22.93 1.29 9.66
N ALA A 13 23.71 0.60 10.50
CA ALA A 13 24.58 1.22 11.48
C ALA A 13 25.73 2.03 10.85
N ALA A 14 26.08 1.71 9.60
CA ALA A 14 27.06 2.44 8.80
C ALA A 14 26.42 3.52 7.91
N SER A 15 25.10 3.74 7.99
CA SER A 15 24.43 4.79 7.22
C SER A 15 24.89 6.18 7.66
N THR A 16 24.96 7.10 6.70
CA THR A 16 25.36 8.48 6.93
C THR A 16 24.17 9.42 6.80
N GLN A 17 24.32 10.65 7.30
CA GLN A 17 23.31 11.70 7.09
C GLN A 17 23.03 11.93 5.59
N ASP A 18 24.05 11.79 4.74
CA ASP A 18 23.95 12.01 3.30
C ASP A 18 23.12 10.91 2.64
N ASP A 19 23.30 9.66 3.07
CA ASP A 19 22.46 8.53 2.64
C ASP A 19 20.98 8.79 2.96
N TRP A 20 20.69 9.24 4.18
CA TRP A 20 19.32 9.54 4.60
C TRP A 20 18.72 10.74 3.87
N ARG A 21 19.54 11.76 3.53
CA ARG A 21 19.09 12.87 2.67
C ARG A 21 18.68 12.37 1.28
N MET A 22 19.45 11.47 0.69
CA MET A 22 19.12 10.85 -0.60
C MET A 22 17.86 9.98 -0.51
N ILE A 23 17.78 9.09 0.48
CA ILE A 23 16.62 8.22 0.71
C ILE A 23 15.34 9.05 0.94
N GLY A 24 15.42 10.09 1.78
CA GLY A 24 14.28 10.95 2.08
C GLY A 24 13.76 11.69 0.84
N ALA A 25 14.65 12.20 -0.01
CA ALA A 25 14.27 12.86 -1.24
C ALA A 25 13.52 11.93 -2.21
N GLU A 26 14.01 10.69 -2.38
CA GLU A 26 13.31 9.70 -3.20
C GLU A 26 12.03 9.20 -2.56
N PHE A 27 11.99 9.03 -1.23
CA PHE A 27 10.78 8.65 -0.51
C PHE A 27 9.66 9.67 -0.70
N VAL A 28 9.96 10.97 -0.63
CA VAL A 28 8.94 12.02 -0.86
C VAL A 28 8.32 11.89 -2.25
N ARG A 29 9.12 11.65 -3.29
CA ARG A 29 8.61 11.44 -4.66
C ARG A 29 7.81 10.15 -4.76
N PHE A 30 8.33 9.07 -4.19
CA PHE A 30 7.66 7.77 -4.20
C PHE A 30 6.32 7.82 -3.47
N ALA A 31 6.25 8.45 -2.31
CA ALA A 31 5.06 8.54 -1.45
C ALA A 31 3.89 9.25 -2.13
N GLN A 32 4.15 10.20 -3.05
CA GLN A 32 3.08 10.88 -3.81
C GLN A 32 2.22 9.90 -4.62
N GLY A 33 2.79 8.79 -5.11
CA GLY A 33 2.07 7.74 -5.83
C GLY A 33 1.49 6.64 -4.94
N LEU A 34 1.49 6.79 -3.62
CA LEU A 34 1.02 5.75 -2.70
C LEU A 34 -0.46 5.38 -2.94
N PRO A 35 -1.41 6.33 -3.07
CA PRO A 35 -2.82 5.99 -3.27
C PRO A 35 -3.05 5.11 -4.50
N ASP A 36 -2.41 5.45 -5.62
CA ASP A 36 -2.53 4.67 -6.87
C ASP A 36 -1.98 3.25 -6.71
N ARG A 37 -0.87 3.09 -5.97
CA ARG A 37 -0.29 1.77 -5.70
C ARG A 37 -1.19 0.94 -4.78
N VAL A 38 -1.79 1.54 -3.75
CA VAL A 38 -2.75 0.84 -2.87
C VAL A 38 -3.94 0.35 -3.69
N LEU A 39 -4.51 1.20 -4.55
CA LEU A 39 -5.60 0.82 -5.45
C LEU A 39 -5.19 -0.25 -6.46
N ALA A 40 -3.95 -0.21 -6.95
CA ALA A 40 -3.41 -1.25 -7.83
C ALA A 40 -3.34 -2.60 -7.10
N HIS A 41 -2.87 -2.64 -5.85
CA HIS A 41 -2.82 -3.88 -5.05
C HIS A 41 -4.22 -4.43 -4.76
N LEU A 42 -5.17 -3.56 -4.39
CA LEU A 42 -6.56 -3.96 -4.20
C LEU A 42 -7.15 -4.60 -5.47
N ARG A 43 -6.84 -4.06 -6.65
CA ARG A 43 -7.30 -4.62 -7.94
C ARG A 43 -6.66 -5.97 -8.28
N LEU A 44 -5.50 -6.31 -7.73
CA LEU A 44 -4.89 -7.64 -7.93
C LEU A 44 -5.70 -8.77 -7.27
N LEU A 45 -6.62 -8.43 -6.35
CA LEU A 45 -7.51 -9.39 -5.72
C LEU A 45 -8.69 -9.82 -6.64
N ASP A 46 -8.86 -9.16 -7.79
CA ASP A 46 -9.87 -9.50 -8.79
C ASP A 46 -9.59 -10.88 -9.40
N GLY A 47 -10.60 -11.74 -9.43
CA GLY A 47 -10.49 -13.12 -9.91
C GLY A 47 -9.76 -14.10 -8.98
N ASP A 48 -9.28 -13.68 -7.80
CA ASP A 48 -8.72 -14.59 -6.78
C ASP A 48 -9.86 -15.24 -5.97
N TYR A 49 -10.43 -16.30 -6.53
CA TYR A 49 -11.56 -17.01 -5.91
C TYR A 49 -11.15 -17.92 -4.75
N GLY A 50 -9.97 -18.55 -4.79
CA GLY A 50 -9.56 -19.53 -3.77
C GLY A 50 -10.57 -20.67 -3.49
N GLY A 51 -11.52 -20.93 -4.40
CA GLY A 51 -12.63 -21.88 -4.20
C GLY A 51 -13.90 -21.31 -3.55
N PHE A 52 -13.93 -20.02 -3.23
CA PHE A 52 -15.10 -19.30 -2.71
C PHE A 52 -16.07 -18.89 -3.85
N PRO A 53 -17.34 -18.60 -3.51
CA PRO A 53 -18.34 -18.17 -4.50
C PRO A 53 -18.13 -16.76 -5.06
N VAL A 54 -17.26 -15.96 -4.45
CA VAL A 54 -16.86 -14.62 -4.93
C VAL A 54 -15.34 -14.47 -4.81
N ASP A 55 -14.75 -13.62 -5.64
CA ASP A 55 -13.32 -13.29 -5.55
C ASP A 55 -13.00 -12.43 -4.32
N ARG A 56 -11.71 -12.37 -3.99
CA ARG A 56 -11.24 -11.64 -2.80
C ARG A 56 -11.50 -10.13 -2.92
N LEU A 57 -11.45 -9.53 -4.10
CA LEU A 57 -11.84 -8.12 -4.30
C LEU A 57 -13.31 -7.88 -3.89
N THR A 58 -14.21 -8.73 -4.37
CA THR A 58 -15.64 -8.67 -4.03
C THR A 58 -15.86 -8.83 -2.54
N HIS A 59 -15.15 -9.78 -1.90
CA HIS A 59 -15.17 -9.96 -0.45
C HIS A 59 -14.71 -8.69 0.31
N SER A 60 -13.60 -8.07 -0.10
CA SER A 60 -13.12 -6.82 0.50
C SER A 60 -14.14 -5.69 0.38
N LEU A 61 -14.74 -5.51 -0.81
CA LEU A 61 -15.79 -4.52 -1.05
C LEU A 61 -17.04 -4.77 -0.20
N GLN A 62 -17.50 -6.02 -0.09
CA GLN A 62 -18.63 -6.39 0.76
C GLN A 62 -18.34 -6.14 2.24
N THR A 63 -17.11 -6.36 2.69
CA THR A 63 -16.69 -6.15 4.08
C THR A 63 -16.67 -4.66 4.42
N ALA A 64 -16.06 -3.83 3.57
CA ALA A 64 -16.10 -2.38 3.70
C ALA A 64 -17.53 -1.80 3.63
N THR A 65 -18.37 -2.31 2.71
CA THR A 65 -19.76 -1.88 2.58
C THR A 65 -20.57 -2.17 3.85
N ARG A 66 -20.37 -3.35 4.45
CA ARG A 66 -21.01 -3.71 5.73
C ARG A 66 -20.54 -2.82 6.87
N ALA A 67 -19.24 -2.54 6.96
CA ALA A 67 -18.71 -1.61 7.95
C ALA A 67 -19.29 -0.20 7.79
N HIS A 68 -19.41 0.29 6.55
CA HIS A 68 -20.00 1.59 6.27
C HIS A 68 -21.48 1.65 6.66
N ALA A 69 -22.26 0.61 6.33
CA ALA A 69 -23.66 0.50 6.70
C ALA A 69 -23.87 0.37 8.23
N ASP A 70 -22.90 -0.18 8.96
CA ASP A 70 -22.87 -0.23 10.43
C ASP A 70 -22.49 1.12 11.07
N GLY A 71 -22.27 2.17 10.27
CA GLY A 71 -21.95 3.51 10.77
C GLY A 71 -20.53 3.64 11.36
N ARG A 72 -19.61 2.77 10.93
CA ARG A 72 -18.19 2.85 11.33
C ARG A 72 -17.52 4.09 10.74
N ASP A 73 -16.46 4.54 11.40
CA ASP A 73 -15.67 5.66 10.92
C ASP A 73 -14.89 5.31 9.64
N GLU A 74 -14.38 6.35 8.98
CA GLU A 74 -13.67 6.22 7.71
C GLU A 74 -12.44 5.32 7.84
N GLU A 75 -11.66 5.47 8.92
CA GLU A 75 -10.47 4.65 9.15
C GLU A 75 -10.82 3.16 9.24
N TYR A 76 -11.89 2.81 9.95
CA TYR A 76 -12.35 1.43 10.05
C TYR A 76 -12.86 0.90 8.70
N VAL A 77 -13.62 1.71 7.94
CA VAL A 77 -14.11 1.32 6.61
C VAL A 77 -12.95 1.10 5.63
N VAL A 78 -11.91 1.94 5.68
CA VAL A 78 -10.71 1.79 4.86
C VAL A 78 -9.91 0.56 5.29
N CYS A 79 -9.72 0.32 6.58
CA CYS A 79 -9.11 -0.91 7.09
C CYS A 79 -9.89 -2.15 6.64
N ALA A 80 -11.22 -2.12 6.69
CA ALA A 80 -12.08 -3.20 6.20
C ALA A 80 -11.97 -3.40 4.68
N LEU A 81 -11.73 -2.33 3.91
CA LEU A 81 -11.51 -2.42 2.46
C LEU A 81 -10.14 -3.02 2.11
N LEU A 82 -9.13 -2.73 2.91
CA LEU A 82 -7.72 -3.04 2.60
C LEU A 82 -7.15 -4.18 3.47
N HIS A 83 -7.98 -4.92 4.21
CA HIS A 83 -7.50 -5.93 5.17
C HIS A 83 -6.75 -7.13 4.57
N ASP A 84 -6.90 -7.35 3.26
CA ASP A 84 -6.36 -8.49 2.53
C ASP A 84 -5.16 -8.12 1.62
N ILE A 85 -4.59 -6.92 1.79
CA ILE A 85 -3.36 -6.46 1.10
C ILE A 85 -2.18 -6.26 2.05
#